data_AF-A0A1D6IN32-F1
#
_entry.id   AF-A0A1D6IN32-F1
#
_cell.length_a   1.000
_cell.length_b   1.000
_cell.length_c   1.000
_cell.angle_alpha   90.00
_cell.angle_beta   90.00
_cell.angle_gamma   90.00
#
_symmetry.space_group_name_H-M   'P 1'
#
loop_
_entity.id
_entity.type
_entity.pdbx_description
1 polymer ?
#
loop_
_entity_poly.entity_id
_entity_poly.type
_entity_poly.pdbx_seq_one_letter_code
_entity_poly.pdbx_strand_id
1 'polypeptide(L)'
;MLTVFFIYPMLHRMPNKPLSALTLQDRNAEVQIQVHRKWEFRGAVDNGPILHIDMILTDCTGNAIHCQIPSFLAATRGDEFQVGKIYKMTRFSVARAKSTYKPVDGDLMLYVKPYTTLELCHTSPSGFPLYVYHLTSYDKIDPDGSNARNFHGMFPKYDMKSHSHNYPISRLI
;
A
#
# COMPACT_ATOMS: atom_id res chain seq x y z
N MET A 1 -13.69 -33.03 34.35
CA MET A 1 -14.07 -32.04 33.30
C MET A 1 -14.18 -30.70 34.00
N LEU A 2 -13.54 -29.60 33.63
CA LEU A 2 -12.84 -29.20 32.42
C LEU A 2 -11.49 -28.56 32.78
N THR A 3 -10.42 -28.99 32.12
CA THR A 3 -9.15 -28.26 32.12
C THR A 3 -9.26 -27.16 31.06
N VAL A 4 -9.32 -25.91 31.50
CA VAL A 4 -9.28 -24.76 30.59
C VAL A 4 -7.87 -24.67 30.05
N PHE A 5 -7.66 -25.20 28.85
CA PHE A 5 -6.45 -24.93 28.08
C PHE A 5 -6.48 -23.45 27.68
N PHE A 6 -5.83 -22.61 28.48
CA PHE A 6 -5.30 -21.36 27.97
C PHE A 6 -4.23 -21.74 26.94
N ILE A 7 -4.66 -21.91 25.69
CA ILE A 7 -3.76 -21.85 24.55
C ILE A 7 -3.31 -20.40 24.51
N TYR A 8 -2.21 -20.10 25.20
CA TYR A 8 -1.40 -18.94 24.87
C TYR A 8 -1.21 -19.02 23.35
N PRO A 9 -1.68 -18.03 22.54
CA PRO A 9 -1.22 -17.97 21.18
C PRO A 9 0.30 -17.84 21.29
N MET A 10 0.95 -18.94 20.91
CA MET A 10 2.38 -19.10 20.80
C MET A 10 2.92 -17.76 20.31
N LEU A 11 3.74 -17.13 21.15
CA LEU A 11 4.44 -15.90 20.87
C LEU A 11 5.18 -16.13 19.55
N HIS A 12 4.51 -15.85 18.43
CA HIS A 12 5.07 -15.97 17.11
C HIS A 12 6.07 -14.84 17.12
N ARG A 13 7.34 -15.21 17.29
CA ARG A 13 8.51 -14.38 17.02
C ARG A 13 8.08 -13.39 15.93
N MET A 14 8.12 -12.10 16.20
CA MET A 14 8.00 -11.09 15.14
C MET A 14 9.44 -10.80 14.69
N PRO A 15 10.09 -11.63 13.84
CA PRO A 15 11.45 -11.34 13.41
C PRO A 15 11.50 -10.17 12.43
N ASN A 16 10.35 -9.72 11.92
CA ASN A 16 10.25 -8.73 10.87
C ASN A 16 9.87 -7.37 11.46
N LYS A 17 10.64 -6.34 11.11
CA LYS A 17 10.33 -4.95 11.45
C LYS A 17 9.06 -4.51 10.69
N PRO A 18 8.07 -3.87 11.34
CA PRO A 18 6.91 -3.34 10.61
C PRO A 18 7.33 -2.18 9.72
N LEU A 19 6.59 -1.96 8.63
CA LEU A 19 6.93 -0.92 7.64
C LEU A 19 6.90 0.48 8.27
N SER A 20 5.98 0.72 9.21
CA SER A 20 5.85 1.99 9.93
C SER A 20 7.04 2.31 10.84
N ALA A 21 7.83 1.31 11.25
CA ALA A 21 9.01 1.50 12.09
C ALA A 21 10.31 1.71 11.29
N LEU A 22 10.25 1.68 9.96
CA LEU A 22 11.42 1.90 9.11
C LEU A 22 11.94 3.33 9.25
N THR A 23 13.25 3.46 9.14
CA THR A 23 14.00 4.70 9.22
C THR A 23 15.03 4.76 8.10
N LEU A 24 15.54 5.94 7.78
CA LEU A 24 16.59 6.11 6.77
C LEU A 24 17.92 5.40 7.13
N GLN A 25 18.10 5.02 8.40
CA GLN A 25 19.32 4.36 8.88
C GLN A 25 19.25 2.83 8.75
N ASP A 26 18.08 2.27 8.43
CA ASP A 26 17.90 0.83 8.29
C ASP A 26 18.60 0.30 7.02
N ARG A 27 19.79 -0.29 7.21
CA ARG A 27 20.60 -0.90 6.13
C ARG A 27 20.38 -2.41 5.99
N ASN A 28 20.08 -3.08 7.10
CA ASN A 28 19.95 -4.53 7.21
C ASN A 28 18.61 -4.94 7.83
N ALA A 29 17.58 -4.10 7.68
CA ALA A 29 16.25 -4.45 8.17
C ALA A 29 15.68 -5.62 7.37
N GLU A 30 14.88 -6.41 8.06
CA GLU A 30 14.10 -7.51 7.53
C GLU A 30 12.62 -7.14 7.70
N VAL A 31 11.86 -7.26 6.61
CA VAL A 31 10.42 -6.96 6.58
C VAL A 31 9.67 -8.12 5.96
N GLN A 32 8.43 -8.32 6.37
CA GLN A 32 7.53 -9.26 5.70
C GLN A 32 6.44 -8.46 5.00
N ILE A 33 6.36 -8.65 3.68
CA ILE A 33 5.57 -7.80 2.80
C ILE A 33 4.73 -8.63 1.85
N GLN A 34 3.53 -8.14 1.53
CA GLN A 34 2.76 -8.59 0.38
C GLN A 34 2.91 -7.57 -0.74
N VAL A 35 3.10 -8.04 -1.97
CA VAL A 35 3.04 -7.18 -3.17
C VAL A 35 1.57 -6.92 -3.47
N HIS A 36 1.07 -5.76 -3.06
CA HIS A 36 -0.35 -5.42 -3.20
C HIS A 36 -0.69 -4.92 -4.61
N ARG A 37 0.21 -4.11 -5.19
CA ARG A 37 0.09 -3.61 -6.57
C ARG A 37 1.48 -3.51 -7.19
N LYS A 38 1.58 -3.70 -8.51
CA LYS A 38 2.80 -3.55 -9.32
C LYS A 38 2.46 -2.90 -10.67
N TRP A 39 3.26 -1.96 -11.14
CA TRP A 39 3.10 -1.36 -12.48
C TRP A 39 4.43 -0.88 -13.05
N GLU A 40 4.50 -0.79 -14.38
CA GLU A 40 5.65 -0.26 -15.09
C GLU A 40 5.47 1.24 -15.34
N PHE A 41 6.54 2.01 -15.21
CA PHE A 41 6.59 3.41 -15.61
C PHE A 41 7.48 3.58 -16.84
N ARG A 42 6.92 4.12 -17.92
CA ARG A 42 7.57 4.31 -19.23
C ARG A 42 7.76 5.78 -19.62
N GLY A 43 7.50 6.70 -18.69
CA GLY A 43 7.55 8.14 -18.96
C GLY A 43 6.26 8.66 -19.59
N ALA A 44 6.37 9.70 -20.43
CA ALA A 44 5.24 10.34 -21.09
C ALA A 44 4.73 9.60 -22.34
N VAL A 45 5.33 8.45 -22.68
CA VAL A 45 5.02 7.69 -23.89
C VAL A 45 4.78 6.23 -23.50
N ASP A 46 3.62 5.69 -23.85
CA ASP A 46 3.22 4.34 -23.42
C ASP A 46 4.13 3.24 -23.99
N ASN A 47 4.72 3.46 -25.17
CA ASN A 47 5.61 2.51 -25.84
C ASN A 47 7.10 2.76 -25.56
N GLY A 48 7.44 3.65 -24.62
CA GLY A 48 8.82 3.91 -24.21
C GLY A 48 9.45 2.75 -23.45
N PRO A 49 10.79 2.75 -23.25
CA PRO A 49 11.46 1.77 -22.40
C PRO A 49 10.97 1.86 -20.95
N ILE A 50 11.00 0.76 -20.22
CA ILE A 50 10.70 0.76 -18.78
C ILE A 50 11.77 1.58 -18.06
N LEU A 51 11.35 2.68 -17.43
CA LEU A 51 12.21 3.56 -16.64
C LEU A 51 12.28 3.10 -15.18
N HIS A 52 11.23 2.45 -14.67
CA HIS A 52 11.21 1.73 -13.41
C HIS A 52 9.93 0.91 -13.27
N ILE A 53 9.93 -0.02 -12.32
CA ILE A 53 8.73 -0.72 -11.86
C ILE A 53 8.40 -0.21 -10.47
N ASP A 54 7.19 0.29 -10.28
CA ASP A 54 6.69 0.73 -8.98
C ASP A 54 5.78 -0.33 -8.37
N MET A 55 5.78 -0.39 -7.05
CA MET A 55 4.98 -1.33 -6.26
C MET A 55 4.42 -0.66 -5.02
N ILE A 56 3.26 -1.15 -4.59
CA ILE A 56 2.75 -0.93 -3.23
C ILE A 56 3.01 -2.22 -2.46
N LEU A 57 3.80 -2.12 -1.39
CA LEU A 57 4.05 -3.21 -0.47
C LEU A 57 3.25 -2.97 0.81
N THR A 58 2.64 -4.03 1.35
CA THR A 58 1.88 -3.96 2.60
C THR A 58 2.44 -4.94 3.62
N ASP A 59 2.29 -4.65 4.91
CA ASP A 59 2.60 -5.60 6.00
C ASP A 59 1.32 -6.17 6.65
N CYS A 60 1.50 -7.14 7.54
CA CYS A 60 0.39 -7.79 8.26
C CYS A 60 -0.35 -6.86 9.25
N THR A 61 0.21 -5.69 9.55
CA THR A 61 -0.43 -4.70 10.42
C THR A 61 -1.22 -3.64 9.66
N GLY A 62 -1.25 -3.72 8.32
CA GLY A 62 -1.98 -2.80 7.46
C GLY A 62 -1.23 -1.51 7.13
N ASN A 63 0.08 -1.46 7.33
CA ASN A 63 0.87 -0.36 6.76
C ASN A 63 1.14 -0.63 5.28
N ALA A 64 1.25 0.44 4.49
CA ALA A 64 1.66 0.38 3.10
C ALA A 64 2.89 1.26 2.85
N ILE A 65 3.76 0.85 1.94
CA ILE A 65 4.93 1.64 1.52
C ILE A 65 5.13 1.55 0.01
N HIS A 66 5.55 2.67 -0.58
CA HIS A 66 5.96 2.71 -1.97
C HIS A 66 7.32 2.01 -2.13
N CYS A 67 7.44 1.14 -3.11
CA CYS A 67 8.69 0.50 -3.48
C CYS A 67 8.97 0.66 -4.98
N GLN A 68 10.23 0.82 -5.35
CA GLN A 68 10.65 0.98 -6.75
C GLN A 68 11.81 0.04 -7.11
N ILE A 69 11.69 -0.61 -8.26
CA ILE A 69 12.79 -1.27 -8.97
C ILE A 69 13.32 -0.29 -10.03
N PRO A 70 14.59 0.15 -9.94
CA PRO A 70 15.20 1.01 -10.95
C PRO A 70 15.25 0.37 -12.35
N SER A 71 15.28 1.17 -13.42
CA SER A 71 15.33 0.70 -14.83
C SER A 71 16.33 -0.43 -15.07
N PHE A 72 17.56 -0.28 -14.61
CA PHE A 72 18.64 -1.25 -14.84
C PHE A 72 18.41 -2.61 -14.17
N LEU A 73 17.45 -2.70 -13.23
CA LEU A 73 17.02 -3.94 -12.57
C LEU A 73 15.64 -4.40 -13.03
N ALA A 74 14.90 -3.59 -13.81
CA ALA A 74 13.51 -3.89 -14.15
C ALA A 74 13.38 -5.22 -14.89
N ALA A 75 14.22 -5.45 -15.90
CA ALA A 75 14.19 -6.67 -16.70
C ALA A 75 14.64 -7.94 -15.94
N THR A 76 15.56 -7.80 -14.98
CA THR A 76 16.14 -8.95 -14.26
C THR A 76 15.35 -9.30 -13.01
N ARG A 77 14.80 -8.30 -12.32
CA ARG A 77 14.18 -8.46 -11.00
C ARG A 77 12.68 -8.23 -10.99
N GLY A 78 12.10 -7.66 -12.05
CA GLY A 78 10.67 -7.34 -12.11
C GLY A 78 9.76 -8.54 -11.88
N ASP A 79 10.15 -9.71 -12.37
CA ASP A 79 9.35 -10.94 -12.29
C ASP A 79 9.48 -11.67 -10.95
N GLU A 80 10.49 -11.34 -10.14
CA GLU A 80 10.65 -11.90 -8.79
C GLU A 80 9.50 -11.47 -7.86
N PHE A 81 8.92 -10.29 -8.10
CA PHE A 81 7.84 -9.71 -7.32
C PHE A 81 6.48 -9.99 -7.95
N GLN A 82 5.72 -10.94 -7.39
CA GLN A 82 4.39 -11.29 -7.89
C GLN A 82 3.29 -10.72 -7.01
N VAL A 83 2.29 -10.08 -7.63
CA VAL A 83 1.13 -9.50 -6.94
C VAL A 83 0.38 -10.59 -6.15
N GLY A 84 -0.01 -10.25 -4.92
CA GLY A 84 -0.72 -11.13 -3.98
C GLY A 84 0.20 -12.09 -3.20
N LYS A 85 1.48 -12.24 -3.59
CA LYS A 85 2.44 -13.08 -2.86
C LYS A 85 3.06 -12.34 -1.69
N ILE A 86 3.36 -13.10 -0.64
CA ILE A 86 3.98 -12.62 0.59
C ILE A 86 5.44 -13.08 0.59
N TYR A 87 6.34 -12.15 0.88
CA TYR A 87 7.76 -12.40 0.95
C TYR A 87 8.35 -11.87 2.25
N LYS A 88 9.40 -12.54 2.72
CA LYS A 88 10.38 -11.94 3.61
C LYS A 88 11.44 -11.26 2.75
N MET A 89 11.60 -9.96 2.91
CA MET A 89 12.47 -9.12 2.11
C MET A 89 13.59 -8.52 2.96
N THR A 90 14.84 -8.60 2.47
CA THR A 90 16.02 -8.02 3.14
C THR A 90 16.94 -7.33 2.14
N ARG A 91 17.92 -6.55 2.65
CA ARG A 91 18.93 -5.85 1.84
C ARG A 91 18.35 -4.91 0.77
N PHE A 92 17.28 -4.21 1.14
CA PHE A 92 16.73 -3.08 0.40
C PHE A 92 17.29 -1.77 0.99
N SER A 93 17.03 -0.62 0.36
CA SER A 93 17.34 0.68 0.97
C SER A 93 16.08 1.49 1.23
N VAL A 94 16.01 2.12 2.41
CA VAL A 94 15.00 3.11 2.75
C VAL A 94 15.47 4.49 2.27
N ALA A 95 14.58 5.24 1.63
CA ALA A 95 14.82 6.60 1.17
C ALA A 95 13.63 7.49 1.49
N ARG A 96 13.79 8.82 1.36
CA ARG A 96 12.66 9.74 1.39
C ARG A 96 11.74 9.47 0.21
N ALA A 97 10.44 9.46 0.45
CA ALA A 97 9.44 9.36 -0.60
C ALA A 97 9.55 10.56 -1.55
N LYS A 98 9.18 10.34 -2.82
CA LYS A 98 9.10 11.40 -3.83
C LYS A 98 8.16 12.51 -3.35
N SER A 99 8.49 13.78 -3.63
CA SER A 99 7.62 14.92 -3.27
C SER A 99 6.34 14.96 -4.11
N THR A 100 6.35 14.33 -5.28
CA THR A 100 5.23 14.22 -6.22
C THR A 100 4.98 12.77 -6.59
N TYR A 101 3.76 12.45 -7.03
CA TYR A 101 3.35 11.09 -7.41
C TYR A 101 3.56 10.05 -6.30
N LYS A 102 2.90 10.26 -5.16
CA LYS A 102 2.89 9.32 -4.04
C LYS A 102 1.71 8.34 -4.17
N PRO A 103 1.94 7.06 -4.51
CA PRO A 103 0.85 6.08 -4.60
C PRO A 103 0.28 5.69 -3.23
N VAL A 104 1.04 5.95 -2.17
CA VAL A 104 0.64 5.80 -0.76
C VAL A 104 1.13 7.00 0.03
N ASP A 105 0.33 7.43 1.01
CA ASP A 105 0.72 8.48 1.93
C ASP A 105 1.89 7.99 2.80
N GLY A 106 2.99 8.73 2.79
CA GLY A 106 4.19 8.37 3.55
C GLY A 106 5.39 9.25 3.21
N ASP A 107 6.33 9.31 4.14
CA ASP A 107 7.58 10.09 4.01
C ASP A 107 8.75 9.24 3.52
N LEU A 108 8.58 7.92 3.48
CA LEU A 108 9.60 6.96 3.13
C LEU A 108 9.15 6.07 1.96
N MET A 109 10.13 5.61 1.19
CA MET A 109 9.95 4.60 0.15
C MET A 109 11.13 3.64 0.13
N LEU A 110 10.94 2.48 -0.49
CA LEU A 110 11.97 1.45 -0.60
C LEU A 110 12.52 1.38 -2.02
N TYR A 111 13.82 1.15 -2.15
CA TYR A 111 14.43 0.77 -3.43
C TYR A 111 14.93 -0.67 -3.39
N VAL A 112 14.57 -1.41 -4.43
CA VAL A 112 15.18 -2.71 -4.72
C VAL A 112 16.60 -2.48 -5.22
N LYS A 113 17.54 -3.25 -4.67
CA LYS A 113 18.96 -3.26 -5.01
C LYS A 113 19.32 -4.55 -5.74
N PRO A 114 20.48 -4.60 -6.43
CA PRO A 114 20.92 -5.84 -7.10
C PRO A 114 21.00 -7.04 -6.15
N TYR A 115 21.27 -6.79 -4.87
CA TYR A 115 21.45 -7.79 -3.82
C TYR A 115 20.28 -7.86 -2.82
N THR A 116 19.13 -7.22 -3.11
CA THR A 116 17.91 -7.44 -2.32
C THR A 116 17.55 -8.92 -2.35
N THR A 117 17.10 -9.49 -1.24
CA THR A 117 16.71 -10.90 -1.17
C THR A 117 15.21 -11.01 -0.95
N LEU A 118 14.58 -11.98 -1.61
CA LEU A 118 13.19 -12.35 -1.41
C LEU A 118 13.10 -13.83 -1.07
N GLU A 119 12.43 -14.13 0.04
CA GLU A 119 12.07 -15.48 0.42
C GLU A 119 10.54 -15.58 0.42
N LEU A 120 9.98 -16.44 -0.43
CA LEU A 120 8.54 -16.62 -0.53
C LEU A 120 8.00 -17.24 0.76
N CYS A 121 7.06 -16.56 1.43
CA CYS A 121 6.40 -17.09 2.62
C CYS A 121 5.20 -17.94 2.19
N HIS A 122 5.15 -19.20 2.65
CA HIS A 122 4.03 -20.12 2.42
C HIS A 122 2.90 -19.98 3.45
N THR A 123 3.03 -19.09 4.43
CA THR A 123 2.01 -18.88 5.47
C THR A 123 0.72 -18.37 4.85
N SER A 124 -0.40 -18.98 5.26
CA SER A 124 -1.74 -18.66 4.77
C SER A 124 -2.03 -17.15 4.94
N PRO A 125 -2.70 -16.49 3.97
CA PRO A 125 -2.95 -15.04 3.96
C PRO A 125 -3.70 -14.46 5.17
N SER A 126 -4.13 -15.29 6.12
CA SER A 126 -4.99 -14.92 7.26
C SER A 126 -4.49 -13.74 8.11
N GLY A 127 -3.21 -13.39 8.04
CA GLY A 127 -2.64 -12.22 8.74
C GLY A 127 -2.46 -10.96 7.89
N PHE A 128 -2.62 -11.03 6.56
CA PHE A 128 -2.46 -9.86 5.68
C PHE A 128 -3.81 -9.26 5.31
N PRO A 129 -3.99 -7.94 5.42
CA PRO A 129 -5.23 -7.30 5.02
C PRO A 129 -5.41 -7.40 3.50
N LEU A 130 -6.63 -7.75 3.08
CA LEU A 130 -6.97 -7.79 1.65
C LEU A 130 -6.90 -6.42 0.99
N TYR A 131 -7.22 -5.37 1.75
CA TYR A 131 -7.15 -3.98 1.30
C TYR A 131 -6.56 -3.10 2.40
N VAL A 132 -5.74 -2.13 1.99
CA VAL A 132 -5.22 -1.08 2.88
C VAL A 132 -5.79 0.25 2.39
N TYR A 133 -6.60 0.90 3.23
CA TYR A 133 -7.23 2.17 2.92
C TYR A 133 -6.85 3.23 3.96
N HIS A 134 -6.65 4.45 3.49
CA HIS A 134 -6.62 5.63 4.34
C HIS A 134 -7.88 6.44 4.06
N LEU A 135 -8.88 6.30 4.94
CA LEU A 135 -10.18 6.94 4.76
C LEU A 135 -10.15 8.35 5.34
N THR A 136 -10.53 9.33 4.53
CA THR A 136 -10.81 10.68 5.01
C THR A 136 -12.25 10.73 5.50
N SER A 137 -12.47 11.19 6.74
CA SER A 137 -13.84 11.37 7.25
C SER A 137 -14.60 12.36 6.36
N TYR A 138 -15.89 12.12 6.17
CA TYR A 138 -16.74 12.91 5.26
C TYR A 138 -16.69 14.41 5.57
N ASP A 139 -16.74 14.78 6.85
CA ASP A 139 -16.72 16.19 7.28
C ASP A 139 -15.39 16.91 6.99
N LYS A 140 -14.34 16.15 6.66
CA LYS A 140 -13.01 16.68 6.31
C LYS A 140 -12.78 16.72 4.80
N ILE A 141 -13.77 16.30 4.01
CA ILE A 141 -13.71 16.41 2.56
C ILE A 141 -14.06 17.85 2.20
N ASP A 142 -13.05 18.57 1.72
CA ASP A 142 -13.20 19.92 1.19
C ASP A 142 -12.96 19.90 -0.34
N PRO A 143 -14.02 20.02 -1.16
CA PRO A 143 -13.92 20.02 -2.62
C PRO A 143 -13.11 21.19 -3.18
N ASP A 144 -13.01 22.29 -2.44
CA ASP A 144 -12.30 23.51 -2.85
C ASP A 144 -10.95 23.68 -2.09
N GLY A 145 -10.67 22.76 -1.17
CA GLY A 145 -9.46 22.76 -0.35
C GLY A 145 -8.19 22.38 -1.13
N SER A 146 -7.03 22.62 -0.53
CA SER A 146 -5.72 22.34 -1.14
C SER A 146 -5.52 20.87 -1.53
N ASN A 147 -6.24 19.95 -0.86
CA ASN A 147 -6.17 18.50 -1.10
C ASN A 147 -7.26 17.99 -2.05
N ALA A 148 -8.08 18.86 -2.64
CA ALA A 148 -9.20 18.48 -3.51
C ALA A 148 -8.76 17.54 -4.65
N ARG A 149 -7.54 17.72 -5.16
CA ARG A 149 -6.94 16.91 -6.24
C ARG A 149 -6.62 15.46 -5.82
N ASN A 150 -6.59 15.17 -4.52
CA ASN A 150 -6.27 13.86 -3.98
C ASN A 150 -7.51 12.97 -3.85
N PHE A 151 -8.72 13.54 -3.93
CA PHE A 151 -9.95 12.75 -3.86
C PHE A 151 -10.20 12.05 -5.19
N HIS A 152 -10.38 10.73 -5.14
CA HIS A 152 -10.79 9.92 -6.28
C HIS A 152 -12.30 9.68 -6.19
N GLY A 153 -13.06 10.36 -7.05
CA GLY A 153 -14.51 10.26 -7.10
C GLY A 153 -15.14 11.51 -7.71
N MET A 154 -16.23 11.34 -8.47
CA MET A 154 -17.05 12.46 -8.92
C MET A 154 -17.93 12.88 -7.73
N PHE A 155 -17.78 14.10 -7.22
CA PHE A 155 -18.84 14.70 -6.41
C PHE A 155 -19.93 15.16 -7.37
N PRO A 156 -21.13 14.56 -7.39
CA PRO A 156 -22.23 15.17 -8.11
C PRO A 156 -22.48 16.52 -7.44
N LYS A 157 -22.23 17.61 -8.19
CA LYS A 157 -22.72 18.93 -7.81
C LYS A 157 -24.24 18.85 -7.89
N TYR A 158 -24.90 18.59 -6.76
CA TYR A 158 -26.33 18.83 -6.66
C TYR A 158 -26.51 20.34 -6.68
N ASP A 159 -26.92 20.86 -7.84
CA ASP A 159 -27.39 22.24 -7.94
C ASP A 159 -28.70 22.34 -7.14
N MET A 160 -28.65 22.93 -5.96
CA MET A 160 -29.83 23.22 -5.12
C MET A 160 -30.75 24.29 -5.73
N LYS A 161 -30.70 24.51 -7.05
CA LYS A 161 -31.57 25.43 -7.79
C LYS A 161 -32.27 24.77 -8.97
N SER A 162 -32.96 23.66 -8.76
CA SER A 162 -34.24 23.38 -9.44
C SER A 162 -34.86 22.13 -8.84
N HIS A 163 -36.20 22.08 -8.86
CA HIS A 163 -37.07 21.02 -8.33
C HIS A 163 -37.62 21.29 -6.93
N SER A 164 -38.49 22.30 -6.84
CA SER A 164 -39.72 22.11 -6.07
C SER A 164 -40.58 21.08 -6.79
N HIS A 165 -40.41 19.78 -6.52
CA HIS A 165 -41.45 18.80 -6.78
C HIS A 165 -41.56 17.89 -5.56
N ASN A 166 -42.72 17.99 -4.91
CA ASN A 166 -43.12 17.21 -3.76
C ASN A 166 -43.02 15.71 -4.05
N TYR A 167 -42.21 14.98 -3.29
CA TYR A 167 -42.36 13.54 -3.16
C TYR A 167 -43.00 13.23 -1.80
N PRO A 168 -44.06 12.40 -1.77
CA PRO A 168 -44.75 12.08 -0.54
C PRO A 168 -43.86 11.19 0.33
N ILE A 169 -43.79 11.53 1.62
CA ILE A 169 -43.16 10.69 2.65
C ILE A 169 -44.03 9.44 2.80
N SER A 170 -43.62 8.31 2.23
CA SER A 170 -44.10 7.01 2.66
C SER A 170 -43.13 6.44 3.69
N ARG A 171 -43.61 6.43 4.94
CA ARG A 171 -43.03 5.84 6.13
C ARG A 171 -43.09 4.31 6.04
N LEU A 172 -41.98 3.64 6.30
CA LEU A 172 -41.85 2.23 6.73
C LEU A 172 -40.48 2.15 7.42
N ILE A 173 -40.39 2.09 8.76
CA ILE A 173 -40.42 0.87 9.59
C ILE A 173 -39.88 -0.35 8.84
#